data_AF-A0A6A6FFY4-F1
#
_entry.id   AF-A0A6A6FFY4-F1
#
_cell.length_a   1.000
_cell.length_b   1.000
_cell.length_c   1.000
_cell.angle_alpha   90.00
_cell.angle_beta   90.00
_cell.angle_gamma   90.00
#
_symmetry.space_group_name_H-M   'P 1'
#
loop_
_entity.id
_entity.type
_entity.pdbx_description
1 polymer ?
#
loop_
_entity_poly.entity_id
_entity_poly.type
_entity_poly.pdbx_seq_one_letter_code
_entity_poly.pdbx_strand_id
1 'polypeptide(L)'
;METDLCGSARAAPKSEPSCDSTRDGYQCRPEISHFWGQYSPFYSVDSEIPNEIPRACKVTFAQVLSRHGSRDPTASKTKAYNATIHTIHNSAKAYPDKYAFLQNYEYTLGADQLTLFGEQQMINSGAKFYWRYKHLASQFTPFFRAASEARVVESASNFTQGFHSAKMADFLSGYRDGAYPYPLVIISEEKGSNNTLNHGLCTQFEIGPCSTIADKAQKTWADIFVPPIQKRINKDLGGTSLSATDIIYLMDLCPFNTVASPNGTISPFCDLFTEEEWHQYNYYETLNKYYGYSYGNPLGPTQGVGFANELIARLTNSVVHDHTSTNHTLDDDPATFPLQRQLYADFSHDNVMTAIFSALGLYSSNSLLSNTTLTEADQADGYSSSYTVPFAARAYFEKLQCAGFHEEQVRVIVNDRVMPLKQCGGDALGRCSLTNFINSLSFASSGGHWDQCFA
;
A
#
# COMPACT_ATOMS: atom_id res chain seq x y z
N MET A 1 -34.13 -58.49 -16.07
CA MET A 1 -34.41 -57.44 -17.05
C MET A 1 -34.24 -56.12 -16.31
N GLU A 2 -32.98 -55.78 -16.04
CA GLU A 2 -32.56 -54.54 -15.40
C GLU A 2 -32.15 -53.59 -16.51
N THR A 3 -32.74 -52.39 -16.53
CA THR A 3 -32.41 -51.34 -17.48
C THR A 3 -31.58 -50.27 -16.77
N ASP A 4 -30.35 -50.13 -17.23
CA ASP A 4 -29.36 -49.12 -16.87
C ASP A 4 -29.87 -47.69 -17.09
N LEU A 5 -29.75 -46.86 -16.05
CA LEU A 5 -29.78 -45.40 -16.12
C LEU A 5 -28.35 -44.90 -15.98
N CYS A 6 -27.68 -44.63 -17.11
CA CYS A 6 -26.39 -43.93 -17.12
C CYS A 6 -26.61 -42.45 -17.45
N GLY A 7 -26.67 -41.61 -16.41
CA GLY A 7 -26.69 -40.16 -16.53
C GLY A 7 -25.28 -39.62 -16.79
N SER A 8 -25.11 -38.93 -17.92
CA SER A 8 -23.90 -38.18 -18.26
C SER A 8 -23.69 -37.02 -17.28
N ALA A 9 -22.73 -37.15 -16.36
CA ALA A 9 -22.25 -36.04 -15.54
C ALA A 9 -21.56 -35.01 -16.43
N ARG A 10 -22.16 -33.81 -16.57
CA ARG A 10 -21.49 -32.65 -17.15
C ARG A 10 -20.31 -32.28 -16.23
N ALA A 11 -19.10 -32.31 -16.77
CA ALA A 11 -17.93 -31.78 -16.09
C ALA A 11 -18.17 -30.31 -15.72
N ALA A 12 -17.93 -29.96 -14.45
CA ALA A 12 -17.91 -28.58 -14.01
C ALA A 12 -16.89 -27.79 -14.86
N PRO A 13 -17.21 -26.54 -15.26
CA PRO A 13 -16.26 -25.70 -15.97
C PRO A 13 -15.00 -25.57 -15.11
N LYS A 14 -13.84 -25.88 -15.70
CA LYS A 14 -12.54 -25.61 -15.06
C LYS A 14 -12.49 -24.11 -14.77
N SER A 15 -12.40 -23.73 -13.51
CA SER A 15 -12.17 -22.34 -13.11
C SER A 15 -10.92 -21.85 -13.83
N GLU A 16 -11.02 -20.73 -14.55
CA GLU A 16 -9.81 -20.06 -15.02
C GLU A 16 -8.86 -19.81 -13.84
N PRO A 17 -7.54 -19.97 -14.01
CA PRO A 17 -6.61 -19.71 -12.93
C PRO A 17 -6.79 -18.27 -12.45
N SER A 18 -6.92 -18.10 -11.13
CA SER A 18 -7.01 -16.78 -10.50
C SER A 18 -5.85 -15.92 -10.98
N CYS A 19 -6.16 -14.73 -11.48
CA CYS A 19 -5.18 -13.72 -11.82
C CYS A 19 -4.65 -12.96 -10.60
N ASP A 20 -5.09 -13.29 -9.37
CA ASP A 20 -4.37 -12.97 -8.12
C ASP A 20 -3.54 -14.16 -7.64
N SER A 21 -2.26 -13.94 -7.33
CA SER A 21 -1.35 -14.96 -6.83
C SER A 21 -0.46 -14.47 -5.69
N THR A 22 0.01 -15.40 -4.85
CA THR A 22 0.95 -15.08 -3.76
C THR A 22 2.25 -14.45 -4.26
N ARG A 23 2.71 -14.83 -5.47
CA ARG A 23 3.96 -14.33 -6.04
C ARG A 23 3.77 -12.99 -6.71
N ASP A 24 2.89 -12.89 -7.69
CA ASP A 24 2.84 -11.73 -8.59
C ASP A 24 1.75 -10.73 -8.20
N GLY A 25 0.92 -11.06 -7.19
CA GLY A 25 -0.24 -10.26 -6.81
C GLY A 25 -1.33 -10.28 -7.88
N TYR A 26 -2.06 -9.19 -8.00
CA TYR A 26 -3.22 -9.05 -8.86
C TYR A 26 -2.84 -8.62 -10.28
N GLN A 27 -3.08 -9.52 -11.24
CA GLN A 27 -2.71 -9.42 -12.65
C GLN A 27 -3.95 -9.44 -13.57
N CYS A 28 -5.14 -9.21 -13.02
CA CYS A 28 -6.37 -9.14 -13.81
C CYS A 28 -6.48 -7.77 -14.48
N ARG A 29 -6.55 -7.73 -15.81
CA ARG A 29 -6.65 -6.48 -16.60
C ARG A 29 -5.65 -5.40 -16.14
N PRO A 30 -4.33 -5.67 -16.19
CA PRO A 30 -3.31 -4.76 -15.68
C PRO A 30 -3.35 -3.38 -16.36
N GLU A 31 -3.85 -3.30 -17.60
CA GLU A 31 -4.08 -2.04 -18.33
C GLU A 31 -5.09 -1.10 -17.63
N ILE A 32 -5.83 -1.60 -16.63
CA ILE A 32 -6.75 -0.80 -15.81
C ILE A 32 -6.42 -0.93 -14.32
N SER A 33 -6.29 -2.16 -13.81
CA SER A 33 -6.22 -2.40 -12.36
C SER A 33 -4.94 -1.89 -11.70
N HIS A 34 -3.87 -1.70 -12.49
CA HIS A 34 -2.60 -1.12 -12.02
C HIS A 34 -2.61 0.41 -12.01
N PHE A 35 -3.71 1.03 -12.46
CA PHE A 35 -3.90 2.47 -12.62
C PHE A 35 -5.02 3.03 -11.73
N TRP A 36 -5.22 2.42 -10.55
CA TRP A 36 -6.19 2.90 -9.53
C TRP A 36 -5.51 3.62 -8.36
N GLY A 37 -4.26 4.05 -8.52
CA GLY A 37 -3.50 4.68 -7.45
C GLY A 37 -3.41 3.80 -6.21
N GLN A 38 -3.68 4.37 -5.04
CA GLN A 38 -3.70 3.61 -3.78
C GLN A 38 -4.87 2.60 -3.71
N TYR A 39 -5.83 2.61 -4.62
CA TYR A 39 -6.92 1.62 -4.64
C TYR A 39 -6.60 0.41 -5.50
N SER A 40 -5.46 0.41 -6.21
CA SER A 40 -4.96 -0.80 -6.86
C SER A 40 -4.73 -1.90 -5.83
N PRO A 41 -5.22 -3.13 -6.05
CA PRO A 41 -4.69 -4.30 -5.39
C PRO A 41 -3.17 -4.39 -5.58
N PHE A 42 -2.43 -4.89 -4.60
CA PHE A 42 -1.00 -5.13 -4.77
C PHE A 42 -0.74 -5.99 -6.03
N TYR A 43 0.27 -5.57 -6.79
CA TYR A 43 0.92 -6.34 -7.83
C TYR A 43 2.44 -6.19 -7.66
N SER A 44 3.19 -7.21 -8.10
CA SER A 44 4.65 -7.12 -8.17
C SER A 44 5.03 -6.03 -9.17
N VAL A 45 5.74 -5.00 -8.71
CA VAL A 45 6.18 -3.89 -9.55
C VAL A 45 7.48 -4.28 -10.25
N ASP A 46 7.57 -3.98 -11.55
CA ASP A 46 8.77 -4.25 -12.33
C ASP A 46 10.00 -3.51 -11.79
N SER A 47 11.14 -4.18 -11.86
CA SER A 47 12.38 -3.73 -11.25
C SER A 47 13.54 -3.87 -12.23
N GLU A 48 14.27 -2.78 -12.47
CA GLU A 48 15.52 -2.80 -13.25
C GLU A 48 16.61 -3.62 -12.55
N ILE A 49 16.59 -3.63 -11.21
CA ILE A 49 17.52 -4.40 -10.38
C ILE A 49 16.80 -5.67 -9.90
N PRO A 50 17.35 -6.87 -10.14
CA PRO A 50 16.73 -8.12 -9.71
C PRO A 50 16.54 -8.19 -8.19
N ASN A 51 15.36 -8.62 -7.76
CA ASN A 51 14.97 -8.60 -6.34
C ASN A 51 15.38 -9.87 -5.57
N GLU A 52 15.98 -10.85 -6.24
CA GLU A 52 16.50 -12.05 -5.60
C GLU A 52 17.61 -11.69 -4.60
N ILE A 53 17.78 -12.53 -3.59
CA ILE A 53 18.93 -12.42 -2.69
C ILE A 53 20.19 -12.74 -3.51
N PRO A 54 21.19 -11.83 -3.61
CA PRO A 54 22.38 -12.09 -4.41
C PRO A 54 23.12 -13.34 -3.92
N ARG A 55 23.62 -14.18 -4.84
CA ARG A 55 24.20 -15.51 -4.50
C ARG A 55 25.32 -15.46 -3.45
N ALA A 56 26.07 -14.37 -3.39
CA ALA A 56 27.17 -14.17 -2.46
C ALA A 56 26.74 -13.51 -1.13
N CYS A 57 25.44 -13.40 -0.88
CA CYS A 57 24.88 -12.71 0.28
C CYS A 57 23.95 -13.61 1.08
N LYS A 58 23.85 -13.31 2.38
CA LYS A 58 22.87 -13.88 3.31
C LYS A 58 22.17 -12.74 4.03
N VAL A 59 20.83 -12.76 4.03
CA VAL A 59 20.05 -11.80 4.82
C VAL A 59 20.20 -12.13 6.31
N THR A 60 20.54 -11.13 7.11
CA THR A 60 20.75 -11.23 8.57
C THR A 60 19.63 -10.54 9.35
N PHE A 61 18.92 -9.62 8.71
CA PHE A 61 17.78 -8.88 9.24
C PHE A 61 16.77 -8.62 8.12
N ALA A 62 15.48 -8.75 8.40
CA ALA A 62 14.43 -8.26 7.51
C ALA A 62 13.26 -7.65 8.31
N GLN A 63 12.88 -6.43 7.96
CA GLN A 63 11.66 -5.79 8.44
C GLN A 63 10.69 -5.59 7.29
N VAL A 64 9.41 -5.93 7.50
CA VAL A 64 8.33 -5.54 6.60
C VAL A 64 7.54 -4.37 7.19
N LEU A 65 7.28 -3.35 6.37
CA LEU A 65 6.23 -2.36 6.61
C LEU A 65 5.12 -2.62 5.61
N SER A 66 3.92 -2.93 6.09
CA SER A 66 2.79 -3.33 5.25
C SER A 66 1.60 -2.40 5.44
N ARG A 67 0.92 -2.07 4.35
CA ARG A 67 -0.42 -1.49 4.41
C ARG A 67 -1.43 -2.57 4.74
N HIS A 68 -2.59 -2.18 5.26
CA HIS A 68 -3.77 -3.02 5.24
C HIS A 68 -4.15 -3.50 3.82
N GLY A 69 -4.88 -4.62 3.74
CA GLY A 69 -5.40 -5.16 2.48
C GLY A 69 -6.55 -4.32 1.89
N SER A 70 -7.14 -4.82 0.80
CA SER A 70 -8.29 -4.19 0.16
C SER A 70 -9.48 -4.07 1.11
N ARG A 71 -10.17 -2.94 1.03
CA ARG A 71 -11.26 -2.58 1.96
C ARG A 71 -12.44 -1.98 1.21
N ASP A 72 -13.57 -1.95 1.89
CA ASP A 72 -14.69 -1.09 1.51
C ASP A 72 -14.30 0.41 1.54
N PRO A 73 -15.07 1.28 0.86
CA PRO A 73 -14.93 2.73 1.03
C PRO A 73 -15.05 3.16 2.49
N THR A 74 -14.55 4.34 2.85
CA THR A 74 -14.79 4.86 4.20
C THR A 74 -16.26 5.19 4.40
N ALA A 75 -16.78 5.22 5.63
CA ALA A 75 -18.19 5.55 5.88
C ALA A 75 -18.66 6.85 5.19
N SER A 76 -17.80 7.89 5.18
CA SER A 76 -18.11 9.16 4.50
C SER A 76 -18.18 9.00 2.98
N LYS A 77 -17.25 8.24 2.38
CA LYS A 77 -17.24 7.94 0.94
C LYS A 77 -18.38 7.01 0.53
N THR A 78 -18.72 6.01 1.34
CA THR A 78 -19.89 5.16 1.12
C THR A 78 -21.17 5.98 0.98
N LYS A 79 -21.38 6.96 1.87
CA LYS A 79 -22.54 7.86 1.76
C LYS A 79 -22.51 8.70 0.48
N ALA A 80 -21.34 9.20 0.10
CA ALA A 80 -21.16 10.03 -1.08
C ALA A 80 -21.38 9.25 -2.38
N TYR A 81 -20.80 8.05 -2.50
CA TYR A 81 -20.94 7.18 -3.66
C TYR A 81 -22.38 6.73 -3.86
N ASN A 82 -23.06 6.33 -2.78
CA ASN A 82 -24.47 5.98 -2.85
C ASN A 82 -25.33 7.17 -3.30
N ALA A 83 -25.03 8.39 -2.85
CA ALA A 83 -25.71 9.59 -3.33
C ALA A 83 -25.48 9.87 -4.82
N THR A 84 -24.28 9.60 -5.35
CA THR A 84 -24.00 9.68 -6.80
C THR A 84 -24.83 8.66 -7.58
N ILE A 85 -24.96 7.42 -7.10
CA ILE A 85 -25.83 6.40 -7.74
C ILE A 85 -27.30 6.84 -7.75
N HIS A 86 -27.82 7.36 -6.62
CA HIS A 86 -29.17 7.93 -6.57
C HIS A 86 -29.34 9.10 -7.53
N THR A 87 -28.32 9.95 -7.69
CA THR A 87 -28.36 11.06 -8.66
C THR A 87 -28.48 10.52 -10.08
N ILE A 88 -27.73 9.47 -10.43
CA ILE A 88 -27.83 8.81 -11.74
C ILE A 88 -29.24 8.24 -11.95
N HIS A 89 -29.76 7.46 -11.00
CA HIS A 89 -31.10 6.86 -11.10
C HIS A 89 -32.21 7.90 -11.29
N ASN A 90 -32.09 9.06 -10.64
CA ASN A 90 -33.10 10.12 -10.69
C ASN A 90 -33.02 10.99 -11.96
N SER A 91 -31.87 11.05 -12.62
CA SER A 91 -31.62 12.04 -13.69
C SER A 91 -31.32 11.44 -15.06
N ALA A 92 -30.79 10.21 -15.11
CA ALA A 92 -30.50 9.54 -16.36
C ALA A 92 -31.80 9.17 -17.08
N LYS A 93 -31.83 9.39 -18.39
CA LYS A 93 -32.98 9.08 -19.26
C LYS A 93 -32.74 7.86 -20.15
N ALA A 94 -31.50 7.38 -20.18
CA ALA A 94 -31.08 6.22 -20.96
C ALA A 94 -29.88 5.54 -20.28
N TYR A 95 -29.74 4.24 -20.51
CA TYR A 95 -28.62 3.42 -20.05
C TYR A 95 -28.09 2.55 -21.20
N PRO A 96 -27.51 3.16 -22.25
CA PRO A 96 -27.08 2.42 -23.44
C PRO A 96 -25.85 1.54 -23.15
N ASP A 97 -25.73 0.42 -23.85
CA ASP A 97 -24.51 -0.40 -23.95
C ASP A 97 -23.81 -0.65 -22.59
N LYS A 98 -22.60 -0.12 -22.43
CA LYS A 98 -21.77 -0.25 -21.22
C LYS A 98 -22.35 0.39 -19.96
N TYR A 99 -23.36 1.26 -20.09
CA TYR A 99 -24.08 1.86 -18.96
C TYR A 99 -25.30 1.04 -18.52
N ALA A 100 -25.69 -0.01 -19.24
CA ALA A 100 -26.91 -0.78 -18.96
C ALA A 100 -26.99 -1.31 -17.53
N PHE A 101 -25.86 -1.71 -16.94
CA PHE A 101 -25.82 -2.22 -15.58
C PHE A 101 -26.21 -1.17 -14.52
N LEU A 102 -25.97 0.13 -14.79
CA LEU A 102 -26.27 1.21 -13.85
C LEU A 102 -27.78 1.33 -13.58
N GLN A 103 -28.63 0.94 -14.53
CA GLN A 103 -30.09 1.02 -14.39
C GLN A 103 -30.60 0.25 -13.16
N ASN A 104 -29.97 -0.89 -12.86
CA ASN A 104 -30.37 -1.78 -11.76
C ASN A 104 -29.25 -1.93 -10.73
N TYR A 105 -28.20 -1.12 -10.79
CA TYR A 105 -27.11 -1.17 -9.82
C TYR A 105 -27.61 -0.70 -8.45
N GLU A 106 -27.51 -1.55 -7.45
CA GLU A 106 -27.76 -1.20 -6.06
C GLU A 106 -26.43 -1.09 -5.31
N TYR A 107 -26.23 0.04 -4.63
CA TYR A 107 -25.04 0.22 -3.79
C TYR A 107 -25.14 -0.68 -2.55
N THR A 108 -24.30 -1.70 -2.48
CA THR A 108 -24.28 -2.70 -1.40
C THR A 108 -22.93 -2.84 -0.70
N LEU A 109 -21.95 -1.99 -1.07
CA LEU A 109 -20.63 -1.98 -0.43
C LEU A 109 -20.74 -1.58 1.04
N GLY A 110 -19.83 -2.11 1.86
CA GLY A 110 -19.78 -1.82 3.29
C GLY A 110 -19.13 -0.46 3.58
N ALA A 111 -18.51 -0.38 4.76
CA ALA A 111 -17.78 0.81 5.19
C ALA A 111 -16.58 0.43 6.06
N ASP A 112 -15.41 0.97 5.71
CA ASP A 112 -14.12 0.91 6.44
C ASP A 112 -13.49 -0.48 6.61
N GLN A 113 -14.27 -1.56 6.53
CA GLN A 113 -13.85 -2.94 6.78
C GLN A 113 -13.00 -3.51 5.65
N LEU A 114 -12.13 -4.45 6.00
CA LEU A 114 -11.42 -5.27 5.04
C LEU A 114 -12.42 -6.10 4.22
N THR A 115 -12.17 -6.29 2.93
CA THR A 115 -12.97 -7.24 2.13
C THR A 115 -12.36 -8.63 2.25
N LEU A 116 -13.14 -9.67 1.93
CA LEU A 116 -12.62 -11.06 1.86
C LEU A 116 -11.41 -11.17 0.91
N PHE A 117 -11.42 -10.41 -0.18
CA PHE A 117 -10.28 -10.31 -1.09
C PHE A 117 -9.07 -9.67 -0.39
N GLY A 118 -9.27 -8.59 0.38
CA GLY A 118 -8.23 -7.95 1.17
C GLY A 118 -7.63 -8.84 2.27
N GLU A 119 -8.46 -9.65 2.94
CA GLU A 119 -7.98 -10.68 3.89
C GLU A 119 -7.03 -11.66 3.19
N GLN A 120 -7.44 -12.19 2.04
CA GLN A 120 -6.63 -13.12 1.26
C GLN A 120 -5.33 -12.50 0.75
N GLN A 121 -5.32 -11.22 0.36
CA GLN A 121 -4.09 -10.50 0.02
C GLN A 121 -3.10 -10.48 1.18
N MET A 122 -3.56 -10.32 2.42
CA MET A 122 -2.70 -10.29 3.59
C MET A 122 -2.19 -11.69 3.96
N ILE A 123 -3.01 -12.73 3.84
CA ILE A 123 -2.58 -14.13 3.95
C ILE A 123 -1.48 -14.43 2.92
N ASN A 124 -1.69 -14.03 1.66
CA ASN A 124 -0.71 -14.14 0.59
C ASN A 124 0.59 -13.39 0.94
N SER A 125 0.49 -12.17 1.45
CA SER A 125 1.65 -11.37 1.86
C SER A 125 2.47 -12.04 2.96
N GLY A 126 1.81 -12.60 3.98
CA GLY A 126 2.45 -13.36 5.06
C GLY A 126 3.18 -14.61 4.57
N ALA A 127 2.54 -15.39 3.68
CA ALA A 127 3.17 -16.55 3.06
C ALA A 127 4.36 -16.16 2.19
N LYS A 128 4.24 -15.09 1.40
CA LYS A 128 5.34 -14.56 0.58
C LYS A 128 6.53 -14.14 1.42
N PHE A 129 6.30 -13.43 2.53
CA PHE A 129 7.36 -13.03 3.46
C PHE A 129 8.08 -14.25 4.05
N TYR A 130 7.33 -15.28 4.48
CA TYR A 130 7.93 -16.52 4.97
C TYR A 130 8.86 -17.16 3.93
N TRP A 131 8.37 -17.36 2.70
CA TRP A 131 9.15 -18.03 1.66
C TRP A 131 10.37 -17.22 1.21
N ARG A 132 10.23 -15.89 1.13
CA ARG A 132 11.35 -15.00 0.79
C ARG A 132 12.48 -15.08 1.81
N TYR A 133 12.15 -15.10 3.10
CA TYR A 133 13.12 -15.12 4.21
C TYR A 133 13.21 -16.46 4.91
N LYS A 134 12.92 -17.56 4.20
CA LYS A 134 12.81 -18.92 4.74
C LYS A 134 13.97 -19.30 5.66
N HIS A 135 15.20 -18.91 5.32
CA HIS A 135 16.40 -19.24 6.11
C HIS A 135 16.42 -18.59 7.51
N LEU A 136 15.71 -17.47 7.71
CA LEU A 136 15.46 -16.88 9.02
C LEU A 136 14.10 -17.33 9.58
N ALA A 137 13.05 -17.22 8.77
CA ALA A 137 11.66 -17.42 9.17
C ALA A 137 11.32 -18.85 9.62
N SER A 138 12.10 -19.84 9.17
CA SER A 138 12.00 -21.22 9.68
C SER A 138 12.37 -21.34 11.15
N GLN A 139 13.23 -20.46 11.67
CA GLN A 139 13.74 -20.50 13.05
C GLN A 139 13.21 -19.36 13.92
N PHE A 140 12.98 -18.20 13.33
CA PHE A 140 12.58 -16.98 14.03
C PHE A 140 11.15 -16.59 13.69
N THR A 141 10.43 -16.10 14.69
CA THR A 141 9.11 -15.48 14.53
C THR A 141 9.28 -13.96 14.53
N PRO A 142 8.68 -13.22 13.57
CA PRO A 142 8.75 -11.77 13.57
C PRO A 142 8.17 -11.15 14.84
N PHE A 143 8.67 -9.98 15.23
CA PHE A 143 7.98 -9.10 16.16
C PHE A 143 6.93 -8.27 15.41
N PHE A 144 5.67 -8.29 15.87
CA PHE A 144 4.55 -7.70 15.15
C PHE A 144 4.01 -6.45 15.86
N ARG A 145 3.82 -5.35 15.11
CA ARG A 145 3.07 -4.16 15.57
C ARG A 145 2.04 -3.73 14.53
N ALA A 146 0.94 -3.14 14.98
CA ALA A 146 -0.09 -2.58 14.10
C ALA A 146 -0.62 -1.25 14.65
N ALA A 147 -0.91 -0.30 13.77
CA ALA A 147 -1.74 0.84 14.12
C ALA A 147 -3.18 0.37 14.47
N SER A 148 -3.85 1.06 15.40
CA SER A 148 -5.08 0.57 16.05
C SER A 148 -6.38 0.79 15.26
N GLU A 149 -6.31 0.78 13.94
CA GLU A 149 -7.51 0.76 13.10
C GLU A 149 -7.94 -0.69 12.81
N ALA A 150 -9.24 -0.99 12.89
CA ALA A 150 -9.77 -2.36 12.78
C ALA A 150 -9.22 -3.13 11.55
N ARG A 151 -9.28 -2.52 10.35
CA ARG A 151 -8.76 -3.10 9.11
C ARG A 151 -7.24 -3.36 9.14
N VAL A 152 -6.46 -2.58 9.89
CA VAL A 152 -5.00 -2.74 10.02
C VAL A 152 -4.69 -3.88 10.96
N VAL A 153 -5.37 -3.97 12.11
CA VAL A 153 -5.25 -5.06 13.08
C VAL A 153 -5.68 -6.40 12.46
N GLU A 154 -6.77 -6.40 11.70
CA GLU A 154 -7.23 -7.57 10.95
C GLU A 154 -6.24 -7.97 9.85
N SER A 155 -5.68 -6.99 9.12
CA SER A 155 -4.63 -7.25 8.12
C SER A 155 -3.38 -7.86 8.76
N ALA A 156 -2.98 -7.39 9.93
CA ALA A 156 -1.87 -7.98 10.70
C ALA A 156 -2.18 -9.43 11.08
N SER A 157 -3.40 -9.69 11.58
CA SER A 157 -3.86 -11.03 11.94
C SER A 157 -3.82 -11.99 10.74
N ASN A 158 -4.35 -11.57 9.59
CA ASN A 158 -4.33 -12.35 8.35
C ASN A 158 -2.91 -12.58 7.82
N PHE A 159 -2.02 -11.59 7.90
CA PHE A 159 -0.61 -11.78 7.59
C PHE A 159 0.04 -12.83 8.50
N THR A 160 -0.19 -12.76 9.81
CA THR A 160 0.37 -13.74 10.75
C THR A 160 -0.15 -15.15 10.48
N GLN A 161 -1.42 -15.29 10.09
CA GLN A 161 -2.02 -16.56 9.68
C GLN A 161 -1.33 -17.12 8.43
N GLY A 162 -1.13 -16.29 7.39
CA GLY A 162 -0.43 -16.70 6.17
C GLY A 162 1.03 -17.09 6.40
N PHE A 163 1.74 -16.30 7.21
CA PHE A 163 3.10 -16.60 7.64
C PHE A 163 3.19 -17.93 8.39
N HIS A 164 2.32 -18.13 9.39
CA HIS A 164 2.28 -19.34 10.19
C HIS A 164 1.95 -20.57 9.33
N SER A 165 0.96 -20.46 8.44
CA SER A 165 0.55 -21.54 7.53
C SER A 165 1.70 -21.96 6.61
N ALA A 166 2.42 -20.99 6.03
CA ALA A 166 3.59 -21.26 5.20
C ALA A 166 4.72 -21.93 6.01
N LYS A 167 4.94 -21.49 7.27
CA LYS A 167 5.91 -22.09 8.19
C LYS A 167 5.59 -23.54 8.52
N MET A 168 4.32 -23.84 8.80
CA MET A 168 3.87 -25.20 9.10
C MET A 168 3.90 -26.12 7.88
N ALA A 169 3.76 -25.56 6.66
CA ALA A 169 3.86 -26.30 5.41
C ALA A 169 5.31 -26.64 4.99
N ASP A 170 6.31 -25.93 5.53
CA ASP A 170 7.72 -26.22 5.26
C ASP A 170 8.24 -27.42 6.06
N PHE A 171 7.89 -28.62 5.58
CA PHE A 171 8.32 -29.89 6.17
C PHE A 171 9.84 -30.05 6.29
N LEU A 172 10.63 -29.35 5.46
CA LEU A 172 12.09 -29.40 5.48
C LEU A 172 12.69 -28.62 6.66
N SER A 173 11.97 -27.67 7.25
CA SER A 173 12.46 -26.95 8.43
C SER A 173 12.59 -27.85 9.66
N GLY A 174 11.80 -28.92 9.74
CA GLY A 174 11.68 -29.78 10.92
C GLY A 174 11.13 -29.07 12.17
N TYR A 175 10.78 -27.79 12.06
CA TYR A 175 10.35 -26.94 13.18
C TYR A 175 8.82 -26.90 13.25
N ARG A 176 8.27 -27.16 14.43
CA ARG A 176 6.84 -26.96 14.71
C ARG A 176 6.70 -25.68 15.53
N ASP A 177 5.94 -24.73 15.01
CA ASP A 177 5.74 -23.44 15.69
C ASP A 177 4.47 -23.50 16.56
N GLY A 178 4.65 -23.75 17.85
CA GLY A 178 3.54 -23.74 18.82
C GLY A 178 3.17 -22.33 19.31
N ALA A 179 3.84 -21.27 18.84
CA ALA A 179 3.66 -19.92 19.35
C ALA A 179 2.53 -19.12 18.69
N TYR A 180 1.80 -19.71 17.73
CA TYR A 180 0.62 -19.11 17.13
C TYR A 180 -0.62 -19.28 18.04
N PRO A 181 -1.46 -18.24 18.24
CA PRO A 181 -1.39 -16.90 17.65
C PRO A 181 -0.24 -16.07 18.24
N TYR A 182 0.46 -15.32 17.38
CA TYR A 182 1.61 -14.51 17.80
C TYR A 182 1.17 -13.22 18.50
N PRO A 183 1.92 -12.73 19.50
CA PRO A 183 1.66 -11.43 20.10
C PRO A 183 1.74 -10.28 19.09
N LEU A 184 0.79 -9.36 19.18
CA LEU A 184 0.69 -8.15 18.35
C LEU A 184 0.62 -6.92 19.26
N VAL A 185 1.56 -5.99 19.13
CA VAL A 185 1.49 -4.70 19.81
C VAL A 185 0.61 -3.76 19.00
N ILE A 186 -0.50 -3.31 19.59
CA ILE A 186 -1.43 -2.39 18.95
C ILE A 186 -1.12 -0.97 19.44
N ILE A 187 -0.81 -0.06 18.51
CA ILE A 187 -0.45 1.33 18.79
C ILE A 187 -1.66 2.22 18.50
N SER A 188 -2.12 2.96 19.51
CA SER A 188 -3.34 3.75 19.45
C SER A 188 -3.31 4.82 18.33
N GLU A 189 -4.44 4.98 17.64
CA GLU A 189 -4.72 6.06 16.69
C GLU A 189 -5.62 7.15 17.31
N GLU A 190 -5.89 7.07 18.62
CA GLU A 190 -6.61 8.13 19.31
C GLU A 190 -5.87 9.47 19.21
N LYS A 191 -6.64 10.56 19.13
CA LYS A 191 -6.10 11.91 19.04
C LYS A 191 -5.11 12.18 20.17
N GLY A 192 -3.89 12.59 19.81
CA GLY A 192 -2.82 12.89 20.76
C GLY A 192 -1.95 11.68 21.13
N SER A 193 -2.19 10.50 20.56
CA SER A 193 -1.32 9.35 20.74
C SER A 193 -0.07 9.46 19.87
N ASN A 194 1.09 9.18 20.47
CA ASN A 194 2.34 9.03 19.73
C ASN A 194 2.34 7.68 19.00
N ASN A 195 2.29 7.75 17.67
CA ASN A 195 2.21 6.59 16.80
C ASN A 195 3.08 6.80 15.56
N THR A 196 4.05 5.93 15.34
CA THR A 196 4.93 5.95 14.15
C THR A 196 4.29 5.29 12.93
N LEU A 197 3.18 4.57 13.11
CA LEU A 197 2.43 3.84 12.10
C LEU A 197 1.12 4.53 11.69
N ASN A 198 0.86 5.74 12.19
CA ASN A 198 -0.23 6.61 11.75
C ASN A 198 0.15 8.10 11.98
N HIS A 199 -0.31 9.01 11.11
CA HIS A 199 -0.11 10.44 11.32
C HIS A 199 -1.26 11.03 12.18
N GLY A 200 -1.06 12.21 12.76
CA GLY A 200 -2.14 12.87 13.54
C GLY A 200 -1.69 13.89 14.59
N LEU A 201 -0.39 13.99 14.89
CA LEU A 201 0.12 14.92 15.91
C LEU A 201 0.46 16.30 15.35
N CYS A 202 0.95 16.38 14.11
CA CYS A 202 1.54 17.59 13.56
C CYS A 202 0.46 18.60 13.15
N THR A 203 0.20 19.61 13.98
CA THR A 203 -0.97 20.52 13.80
C THR A 203 -0.95 21.27 12.46
N GLN A 204 0.21 21.82 12.07
CA GLN A 204 0.35 22.53 10.78
C GLN A 204 0.15 21.61 9.57
N PHE A 205 0.42 20.32 9.71
CA PHE A 205 0.20 19.30 8.68
C PHE A 205 -1.27 18.88 8.61
N GLU A 206 -1.90 18.57 9.75
CA GLU A 206 -3.27 18.05 9.80
C GLU A 206 -4.33 19.11 9.48
N ILE A 207 -4.17 20.32 10.01
CA ILE A 207 -5.22 21.36 9.94
C ILE A 207 -4.67 22.74 9.53
N GLY A 208 -3.35 22.90 9.39
CA GLY A 208 -2.72 24.14 8.97
C GLY A 208 -2.66 24.33 7.46
N PRO A 209 -1.87 25.27 6.95
CA PRO A 209 -1.75 25.56 5.52
C PRO A 209 -1.31 24.35 4.67
N CYS A 210 -0.56 23.42 5.27
CA CYS A 210 -0.06 22.23 4.60
C CYS A 210 -1.15 21.18 4.33
N SER A 211 -2.29 21.22 5.04
CA SER A 211 -3.35 20.20 4.90
C SER A 211 -4.10 20.27 3.57
N THR A 212 -4.07 21.42 2.88
CA THR A 212 -4.86 21.67 1.65
C THR A 212 -4.04 21.58 0.36
N ILE A 213 -2.75 21.25 0.45
CA ILE A 213 -1.84 21.24 -0.72
C ILE A 213 -2.26 20.14 -1.71
N ALA A 214 -2.54 18.93 -1.21
CA ALA A 214 -3.01 17.80 -2.01
C ALA A 214 -4.31 18.12 -2.76
N ASP A 215 -5.30 18.67 -2.07
CA ASP A 215 -6.60 19.03 -2.65
C ASP A 215 -6.45 20.04 -3.80
N LYS A 216 -5.55 21.03 -3.66
CA LYS A 216 -5.27 22.01 -4.72
C LYS A 216 -4.59 21.38 -5.92
N ALA A 217 -3.63 20.48 -5.70
CA ALA A 217 -2.95 19.76 -6.79
C ALA A 217 -3.94 18.85 -7.54
N GLN A 218 -4.74 18.07 -6.81
CA GLN A 218 -5.80 17.23 -7.36
C GLN A 218 -6.84 18.05 -8.13
N LYS A 219 -7.29 19.18 -7.58
CA LYS A 219 -8.23 20.07 -8.26
C LYS A 219 -7.68 20.60 -9.58
N THR A 220 -6.43 21.04 -9.59
CA THR A 220 -5.74 21.54 -10.80
C THR A 220 -5.72 20.46 -11.88
N TRP A 221 -5.41 19.22 -11.51
CA TRP A 221 -5.38 18.11 -12.45
C TRP A 221 -6.78 17.67 -12.90
N ALA A 222 -7.74 17.56 -11.97
CA ALA A 222 -9.13 17.21 -12.28
C ALA A 222 -9.77 18.19 -13.27
N ASP A 223 -9.43 19.48 -13.20
CA ASP A 223 -9.89 20.50 -14.15
C ASP A 223 -9.40 20.27 -15.58
N ILE A 224 -8.37 19.45 -15.77
CA ILE A 224 -7.81 19.10 -17.08
C ILE A 224 -8.48 17.84 -17.64
N PHE A 225 -8.48 16.74 -16.87
CA PHE A 225 -8.84 15.43 -17.43
C PHE A 225 -10.32 15.05 -17.28
N VAL A 226 -11.02 15.58 -16.27
CA VAL A 226 -12.42 15.22 -15.98
C VAL A 226 -13.44 15.83 -16.96
N PRO A 227 -13.31 17.09 -17.44
CA PRO A 227 -14.36 17.70 -18.26
C PRO A 227 -14.73 16.93 -19.55
N PRO A 228 -13.78 16.35 -20.32
CA PRO A 228 -14.13 15.50 -21.46
C PRO A 228 -14.94 14.26 -21.06
N ILE A 229 -14.57 13.60 -19.96
CA ILE A 229 -15.23 12.41 -19.41
C ILE A 229 -16.66 12.77 -18.97
N GLN A 230 -16.78 13.86 -18.20
CA GLN A 230 -18.04 14.39 -17.71
C GLN A 230 -19.00 14.67 -18.87
N LYS A 231 -18.53 15.37 -19.91
CA LYS A 231 -19.33 15.68 -21.09
C LYS A 231 -19.82 14.41 -21.80
N ARG A 232 -18.98 13.39 -21.91
CA ARG A 232 -19.35 12.10 -22.52
C ARG A 232 -20.42 11.39 -21.69
N ILE A 233 -20.16 11.13 -20.41
CA ILE A 233 -21.07 10.37 -19.55
C ILE A 233 -22.43 11.07 -19.42
N ASN A 234 -22.45 12.40 -19.24
CA ASN A 234 -23.69 13.16 -19.18
C ASN A 234 -24.52 13.04 -20.47
N LYS A 235 -23.86 13.07 -21.63
CA LYS A 235 -24.51 12.88 -22.93
C LYS A 235 -25.07 11.46 -23.07
N ASP A 236 -24.26 10.45 -22.76
CA ASP A 236 -24.59 9.03 -22.97
C ASP A 236 -25.78 8.60 -22.09
N LEU A 237 -25.88 9.13 -20.86
CA LEU A 237 -26.98 8.88 -19.92
C LEU A 237 -28.25 9.71 -20.21
N GLY A 238 -28.38 10.28 -21.42
CA GLY A 238 -29.57 10.99 -21.86
C GLY A 238 -29.67 12.45 -21.39
N GLY A 239 -28.52 13.11 -21.21
CA GLY A 239 -28.43 14.52 -20.83
C GLY A 239 -28.58 14.76 -19.32
N THR A 240 -28.00 13.88 -18.50
CA THR A 240 -27.87 14.14 -17.05
C THR A 240 -26.88 15.27 -16.77
N SER A 241 -26.80 15.70 -15.51
CA SER A 241 -25.99 16.82 -15.02
C SER A 241 -25.06 16.37 -13.88
N LEU A 242 -24.33 15.27 -14.05
CA LEU A 242 -23.32 14.83 -13.09
C LEU A 242 -22.21 15.87 -12.99
N SER A 243 -21.75 16.13 -11.77
CA SER A 243 -20.64 17.04 -11.47
C SER A 243 -19.28 16.38 -11.76
N ALA A 244 -18.20 17.16 -11.80
CA ALA A 244 -16.84 16.59 -11.92
C ALA A 244 -16.52 15.62 -10.77
N THR A 245 -17.01 15.92 -9.56
CA THR A 245 -16.88 15.04 -8.40
C THR A 245 -17.62 13.72 -8.59
N ASP A 246 -18.83 13.73 -9.18
CA ASP A 246 -19.57 12.50 -9.48
C ASP A 246 -18.82 11.61 -10.48
N ILE A 247 -18.10 12.20 -11.44
CA ILE A 247 -17.27 11.45 -12.39
C ILE A 247 -16.10 10.77 -11.67
N ILE A 248 -15.41 11.49 -10.78
CA ILE A 248 -14.34 10.90 -9.96
C ILE A 248 -14.91 9.77 -9.09
N TYR A 249 -16.09 9.95 -8.50
CA TYR A 249 -16.74 8.90 -7.69
C TYR A 249 -17.16 7.69 -8.53
N LEU A 250 -17.56 7.88 -9.78
CA LEU A 250 -17.77 6.76 -10.71
C LEU A 250 -16.45 6.03 -11.03
N MET A 251 -15.32 6.74 -11.11
CA MET A 251 -14.00 6.10 -11.24
C MET A 251 -13.63 5.34 -9.96
N ASP A 252 -13.84 5.92 -8.76
CA ASP A 252 -13.61 5.25 -7.48
C ASP A 252 -14.43 3.95 -7.34
N LEU A 253 -15.66 3.92 -7.87
CA LEU A 253 -16.52 2.74 -7.78
C LEU A 253 -15.99 1.51 -8.54
N CYS A 254 -15.11 1.69 -9.54
CA CYS A 254 -14.46 0.58 -10.24
C CYS A 254 -13.58 -0.28 -9.30
N PRO A 255 -12.52 0.26 -8.65
CA PRO A 255 -11.71 -0.53 -7.72
C PRO A 255 -12.54 -1.06 -6.55
N PHE A 256 -13.41 -0.26 -5.94
CA PHE A 256 -14.15 -0.69 -4.75
C PHE A 256 -15.14 -1.84 -5.03
N ASN A 257 -15.88 -1.79 -6.16
CA ASN A 257 -16.73 -2.93 -6.53
C ASN A 257 -15.90 -4.15 -6.96
N THR A 258 -14.72 -3.94 -7.53
CA THR A 258 -13.82 -5.05 -7.90
C THR A 258 -13.36 -5.80 -6.66
N VAL A 259 -12.83 -5.10 -5.66
CA VAL A 259 -12.28 -5.75 -4.45
C VAL A 259 -13.34 -6.20 -3.45
N ALA A 260 -14.59 -5.76 -3.58
CA ALA A 260 -15.73 -6.33 -2.86
C ALA A 260 -16.15 -7.71 -3.41
N SER A 261 -15.77 -8.03 -4.64
CA SER A 261 -15.91 -9.38 -5.18
C SER A 261 -14.90 -10.32 -4.51
N PRO A 262 -15.31 -11.50 -3.98
CA PRO A 262 -14.41 -12.40 -3.26
C PRO A 262 -13.19 -12.88 -4.06
N ASN A 263 -13.28 -12.89 -5.38
CA ASN A 263 -12.18 -13.26 -6.29
C ASN A 263 -11.57 -12.06 -7.03
N GLY A 264 -11.95 -10.83 -6.65
CA GLY A 264 -11.50 -9.62 -7.32
C GLY A 264 -11.98 -9.51 -8.76
N THR A 265 -13.20 -9.94 -9.11
CA THR A 265 -13.71 -9.77 -10.48
C THR A 265 -13.83 -8.29 -10.85
N ILE A 266 -13.19 -7.87 -11.95
CA ILE A 266 -13.21 -6.48 -12.43
C ILE A 266 -14.65 -5.98 -12.60
N SER A 267 -14.93 -4.83 -12.01
CA SER A 267 -16.26 -4.21 -12.00
C SER A 267 -16.68 -3.67 -13.37
N PRO A 268 -17.97 -3.74 -13.74
CA PRO A 268 -18.51 -3.04 -14.92
C PRO A 268 -18.32 -1.51 -14.91
N PHE A 269 -18.15 -0.89 -13.72
CA PHE A 269 -17.79 0.53 -13.63
C PHE A 269 -16.47 0.83 -14.36
N CYS A 270 -15.56 -0.14 -14.41
CA CYS A 270 -14.25 0.02 -15.02
C CYS A 270 -14.34 0.30 -16.53
N ASP A 271 -15.33 -0.29 -17.21
CA ASP A 271 -15.53 -0.16 -18.66
C ASP A 271 -16.20 1.17 -19.06
N LEU A 272 -16.68 1.96 -18.09
CA LEU A 272 -17.20 3.30 -18.35
C LEU A 272 -16.10 4.27 -18.83
N PHE A 273 -14.84 3.96 -18.53
CA PHE A 273 -13.66 4.78 -18.81
C PHE A 273 -12.70 4.06 -19.76
N THR A 274 -11.90 4.83 -20.50
CA THR A 274 -10.85 4.25 -21.37
C THR A 274 -9.57 3.99 -20.57
N GLU A 275 -8.65 3.22 -21.16
CA GLU A 275 -7.31 3.01 -20.60
C GLU A 275 -6.61 4.36 -20.34
N GLU A 276 -6.60 5.28 -21.31
CA GLU A 276 -5.96 6.58 -21.14
C GLU A 276 -6.56 7.39 -19.98
N GLU A 277 -7.87 7.27 -19.73
CA GLU A 277 -8.53 7.90 -18.59
C GLU A 277 -8.11 7.29 -17.26
N TRP A 278 -7.85 5.97 -17.22
CA TRP A 278 -7.26 5.31 -16.07
C TRP A 278 -5.84 5.79 -15.78
N HIS A 279 -5.01 6.04 -16.80
CA HIS A 279 -3.73 6.72 -16.61
C HIS A 279 -3.91 8.12 -15.99
N GLN A 280 -4.90 8.90 -16.43
CA GLN A 280 -5.19 10.21 -15.82
C GLN A 280 -5.62 10.09 -14.35
N TYR A 281 -6.46 9.12 -14.02
CA TYR A 281 -6.94 8.85 -12.67
C TYR A 281 -5.82 8.33 -11.75
N ASN A 282 -4.96 7.44 -12.24
CA ASN A 282 -3.78 7.02 -11.51
C ASN A 282 -2.88 8.21 -11.15
N TYR A 283 -2.72 9.16 -12.08
CA TYR A 283 -1.97 10.38 -11.81
C TYR A 283 -2.69 11.29 -10.82
N TYR A 284 -4.02 11.41 -10.90
CA TYR A 284 -4.84 12.14 -9.92
C TYR A 284 -4.64 11.61 -8.49
N GLU A 285 -4.63 10.30 -8.31
CA GLU A 285 -4.36 9.65 -7.02
C GLU A 285 -2.88 9.72 -6.62
N THR A 286 -1.96 9.75 -7.60
CA THR A 286 -0.52 9.99 -7.37
C THR A 286 -0.27 11.39 -6.84
N LEU A 287 -0.94 12.41 -7.38
CA LEU A 287 -0.86 13.78 -6.88
C LEU A 287 -1.41 13.91 -5.45
N ASN A 288 -2.46 13.16 -5.09
CA ASN A 288 -2.95 13.12 -3.70
C ASN A 288 -1.85 12.73 -2.73
N LYS A 289 -1.20 11.58 -2.98
CA LYS A 289 -0.18 11.06 -2.09
C LYS A 289 1.09 11.89 -2.11
N TYR A 290 1.49 12.38 -3.29
CA TYR A 290 2.71 13.16 -3.43
C TYR A 290 2.63 14.50 -2.69
N TYR A 291 1.57 15.26 -2.94
CA TYR A 291 1.35 16.58 -2.34
C TYR A 291 0.68 16.53 -0.95
N GLY A 292 0.19 15.36 -0.54
CA GLY A 292 -0.32 15.11 0.80
C GLY A 292 0.76 14.69 1.76
N TYR A 293 1.57 13.69 1.39
CA TYR A 293 2.41 12.95 2.35
C TYR A 293 3.87 12.79 1.91
N SER A 294 4.21 13.14 0.67
CA SER A 294 5.59 13.08 0.15
C SER A 294 6.19 14.48 -0.03
N TYR A 295 7.21 14.62 -0.89
CA TYR A 295 7.97 15.83 -1.13
C TYR A 295 7.15 17.01 -1.67
N GLY A 296 5.95 16.78 -2.21
CA GLY A 296 5.04 17.86 -2.58
C GLY A 296 4.48 18.62 -1.37
N ASN A 297 4.54 18.02 -0.18
CA ASN A 297 4.16 18.67 1.08
C ASN A 297 5.42 19.00 1.92
N PRO A 298 5.62 20.25 2.35
CA PRO A 298 6.77 20.62 3.18
C PRO A 298 6.90 19.82 4.50
N LEU A 299 5.77 19.34 5.04
CA LEU A 299 5.73 18.53 6.26
C LEU A 299 5.37 17.07 5.99
N GLY A 300 5.28 16.64 4.73
CA GLY A 300 4.96 15.25 4.36
C GLY A 300 6.02 14.27 4.88
N PRO A 301 7.29 14.37 4.46
CA PRO A 301 8.36 13.48 4.93
C PRO A 301 8.55 13.52 6.44
N THR A 302 8.28 14.66 7.08
CA THR A 302 8.35 14.82 8.54
C THR A 302 7.44 13.82 9.29
N GLN A 303 6.31 13.41 8.71
CA GLN A 303 5.42 12.45 9.37
C GLN A 303 6.00 11.03 9.44
N GLY A 304 7.03 10.72 8.64
CA GLY A 304 7.71 9.42 8.63
C GLY A 304 8.95 9.34 9.51
N VAL A 305 9.33 10.42 10.18
CA VAL A 305 10.61 10.53 10.92
C VAL A 305 10.68 9.57 12.10
N GLY A 306 9.63 9.47 12.92
CA GLY A 306 9.63 8.57 14.07
C GLY A 306 9.87 7.10 13.68
N PHE A 307 9.20 6.61 12.64
CA PHE A 307 9.45 5.26 12.12
C PHE A 307 10.86 5.10 11.53
N ALA A 308 11.38 6.12 10.86
CA ALA A 308 12.75 6.08 10.35
C ALA A 308 13.77 5.95 11.51
N ASN A 309 13.55 6.64 12.62
CA ASN A 309 14.40 6.55 13.82
C ASN A 309 14.24 5.20 14.55
N GLU A 310 13.04 4.61 14.58
CA GLU A 310 12.84 3.22 15.02
C GLU A 310 13.56 2.20 14.12
N LEU A 311 13.53 2.40 12.80
CA LEU A 311 14.23 1.54 11.85
C LEU A 311 15.75 1.64 12.04
N ILE A 312 16.29 2.85 12.25
CA ILE A 312 17.69 3.07 12.61
C ILE A 312 18.03 2.23 13.85
N ALA A 313 17.28 2.36 14.94
CA ALA A 313 17.48 1.64 16.19
C ALA A 313 17.53 0.11 16.00
N ARG A 314 16.62 -0.45 15.18
CA ARG A 314 16.58 -1.88 14.86
C ARG A 314 17.77 -2.34 14.02
N LEU A 315 18.19 -1.53 13.04
CA LEU A 315 19.32 -1.84 12.16
C LEU A 315 20.67 -1.80 12.90
N THR A 316 20.83 -0.86 13.83
CA THR A 316 22.06 -0.63 14.62
C THR A 316 22.08 -1.33 15.96
N ASN A 317 20.96 -1.90 16.40
CA ASN A 317 20.78 -2.46 17.74
C ASN A 317 21.11 -1.42 18.84
N SER A 318 20.58 -0.21 18.68
CA SER A 318 20.70 0.88 19.65
C SER A 318 19.33 1.34 20.12
N VAL A 319 19.28 2.09 21.22
CA VAL A 319 18.05 2.74 21.68
C VAL A 319 17.49 3.69 20.62
N VAL A 320 16.18 3.94 20.68
CA VAL A 320 15.51 4.90 19.79
C VAL A 320 15.90 6.32 20.21
N HIS A 321 16.37 7.11 19.25
CA HIS A 321 16.66 8.53 19.43
C HIS A 321 15.72 9.34 18.54
N ASP A 322 14.60 9.78 19.12
CA ASP A 322 13.58 10.55 18.43
C ASP A 322 12.86 11.48 19.41
N HIS A 323 12.25 12.54 18.87
CA HIS A 323 11.43 13.49 19.62
C HIS A 323 10.19 13.92 18.81
N THR A 324 9.77 13.06 17.87
CA THR A 324 8.70 13.33 16.90
C THR A 324 7.44 12.53 17.26
N SER A 325 7.19 11.40 16.59
CA SER A 325 6.00 10.58 16.74
C SER A 325 6.23 9.28 17.52
N THR A 326 7.45 9.01 18.01
CA THR A 326 7.75 7.84 18.87
C THR A 326 7.11 7.95 20.24
N ASN A 327 6.83 6.79 20.84
CA ASN A 327 6.31 6.71 22.21
C ASN A 327 7.35 6.04 23.10
N HIS A 328 8.07 6.84 23.90
CA HIS A 328 9.14 6.31 24.77
C HIS A 328 8.67 5.24 25.77
N THR A 329 7.39 5.26 26.19
CA THR A 329 6.86 4.17 27.03
C THR A 329 6.87 2.82 26.31
N LEU A 330 6.64 2.82 24.99
CA LEU A 330 6.66 1.62 24.16
C LEU A 330 8.09 1.30 23.67
N ASP A 331 8.84 2.32 23.29
CA ASP A 331 10.11 2.16 22.58
C ASP A 331 11.29 1.89 23.51
N ASP A 332 11.18 2.26 24.79
CA ASP A 332 12.18 1.96 25.82
C ASP A 332 11.93 0.62 26.55
N ASP A 333 10.78 -0.03 26.32
CA ASP A 333 10.45 -1.34 26.89
C ASP A 333 10.74 -2.48 25.89
N PRO A 334 11.67 -3.41 26.20
CA PRO A 334 11.97 -4.55 25.34
C PRO A 334 10.78 -5.48 25.04
N ALA A 335 9.69 -5.42 25.81
CA ALA A 335 8.48 -6.17 25.53
C ALA A 335 7.69 -5.60 24.35
N THR A 336 7.75 -4.29 24.14
CA THR A 336 6.99 -3.55 23.10
C THR A 336 7.87 -3.01 21.98
N PHE A 337 9.19 -2.95 22.18
CA PHE A 337 10.17 -2.64 21.15
C PHE A 337 11.47 -3.45 21.36
N PRO A 338 11.45 -4.78 21.11
CA PRO A 338 12.65 -5.59 21.26
C PRO A 338 13.68 -5.25 20.18
N LEU A 339 14.92 -4.99 20.60
CA LEU A 339 16.07 -4.96 19.71
C LEU A 339 16.65 -6.38 19.50
N GLN A 340 17.62 -6.55 18.60
CA GLN A 340 18.32 -7.83 18.32
C GLN A 340 17.45 -8.93 17.71
N ARG A 341 16.23 -8.64 17.24
CA ARG A 341 15.46 -9.62 16.47
C ARG A 341 15.93 -9.63 15.02
N GLN A 342 15.76 -10.78 14.37
CA GLN A 342 16.10 -10.95 12.96
C GLN A 342 14.94 -10.53 12.05
N LEU A 343 13.71 -10.57 12.56
CA LEU A 343 12.49 -10.33 11.79
C LEU A 343 11.54 -9.37 12.52
N TYR A 344 11.02 -8.39 11.80
CA TYR A 344 10.02 -7.43 12.26
C TYR A 344 8.90 -7.27 11.22
N ALA A 345 7.69 -6.98 11.66
CA ALA A 345 6.55 -6.71 10.80
C ALA A 345 5.65 -5.63 11.41
N ASP A 346 5.55 -4.49 10.73
CA ASP A 346 4.72 -3.36 11.13
C ASP A 346 3.58 -3.15 10.12
N PHE A 347 2.35 -2.95 10.62
CA PHE A 347 1.15 -2.74 9.80
C PHE A 347 0.59 -1.33 9.97
N SER A 348 0.28 -0.69 8.85
CA SER A 348 0.07 0.76 8.78
C SER A 348 -0.88 1.15 7.63
N HIS A 349 -0.90 2.43 7.28
CA HIS A 349 -1.72 3.06 6.24
C HIS A 349 -0.85 3.60 5.09
N ASP A 350 -1.46 3.79 3.91
CA ASP A 350 -0.81 4.39 2.74
C ASP A 350 -0.17 5.76 3.00
N ASN A 351 -0.89 6.62 3.73
CA ASN A 351 -0.49 7.99 4.02
C ASN A 351 0.87 8.04 4.70
N VAL A 352 1.01 7.38 5.85
CA VAL A 352 2.26 7.38 6.61
C VAL A 352 3.34 6.52 5.95
N MET A 353 2.99 5.44 5.22
CA MET A 353 3.98 4.72 4.40
C MET A 353 4.63 5.62 3.34
N THR A 354 3.83 6.48 2.69
CA THR A 354 4.34 7.48 1.74
C THR A 354 5.29 8.47 2.41
N ALA A 355 4.94 8.94 3.61
CA ALA A 355 5.80 9.81 4.42
C ALA A 355 7.10 9.12 4.82
N ILE A 356 7.03 7.85 5.25
CA ILE A 356 8.19 7.03 5.64
C ILE A 356 9.15 6.86 4.46
N PHE A 357 8.65 6.52 3.26
CA PHE A 357 9.53 6.39 2.09
C PHE A 357 10.28 7.69 1.80
N SER A 358 9.59 8.81 1.91
CA SER A 358 10.18 10.13 1.68
C SER A 358 11.17 10.53 2.79
N ALA A 359 10.88 10.19 4.06
CA ALA A 359 11.76 10.39 5.20
C ALA A 359 13.07 9.58 5.08
N LEU A 360 13.00 8.42 4.44
CA LEU A 360 14.15 7.56 4.13
C LEU A 360 14.93 8.01 2.88
N GLY A 361 14.54 9.12 2.25
CA GLY A 361 15.17 9.66 1.05
C GLY A 361 14.78 8.96 -0.27
N LEU A 362 13.81 8.05 -0.23
CA LEU A 362 13.34 7.32 -1.42
C LEU A 362 12.46 8.24 -2.27
N TYR A 363 12.55 8.10 -3.59
CA TYR A 363 11.78 8.88 -4.57
C TYR A 363 12.04 10.40 -4.54
N SER A 364 13.18 10.82 -3.98
CA SER A 364 13.63 12.21 -4.10
C SER A 364 14.03 12.52 -5.54
N SER A 365 13.56 13.65 -6.05
CA SER A 365 13.81 14.14 -7.41
C SER A 365 14.26 15.60 -7.38
N ASN A 366 14.86 16.08 -8.47
CA ASN A 366 15.29 17.49 -8.58
C ASN A 366 14.11 18.46 -8.75
N SER A 367 12.92 17.96 -9.09
CA SER A 367 11.72 18.77 -9.34
C SER A 367 10.47 18.05 -8.86
N LEU A 368 9.52 18.82 -8.32
CA LEU A 368 8.21 18.31 -7.92
C LEU A 368 7.43 17.77 -9.13
N LEU A 369 6.54 16.81 -8.89
CA LEU A 369 5.62 16.29 -9.90
C LEU A 369 4.69 17.41 -10.43
N SER A 370 4.50 17.49 -11.74
CA SER A 370 3.63 18.50 -12.34
C SER A 370 2.17 18.25 -11.98
N ASN A 371 1.44 19.24 -11.46
CA ASN A 371 -0.01 19.12 -11.29
C ASN A 371 -0.82 19.50 -12.55
N THR A 372 -0.13 19.79 -13.67
CA THR A 372 -0.74 20.19 -14.96
C THR A 372 -0.35 19.29 -16.13
N THR A 373 0.53 18.32 -15.93
CA THR A 373 0.98 17.40 -16.97
C THR A 373 1.19 16.02 -16.38
N LEU A 374 0.56 15.01 -16.97
CA LEU A 374 0.73 13.63 -16.57
C LEU A 374 2.20 13.22 -16.64
N THR A 375 2.69 12.58 -15.59
CA THR A 375 4.03 11.98 -15.52
C THR A 375 3.87 10.54 -15.06
N GLU A 376 4.25 9.58 -15.91
CA GLU A 376 4.15 8.16 -15.55
C GLU A 376 5.21 7.77 -14.53
N ALA A 377 5.01 6.63 -13.85
CA ALA A 377 5.91 6.15 -12.79
C ALA A 377 7.38 6.08 -13.25
N ASP A 378 7.65 5.55 -14.45
CA ASP A 378 9.01 5.43 -15.01
C ASP A 378 9.69 6.79 -15.23
N GLN A 379 8.90 7.82 -15.54
CA GLN A 379 9.38 9.20 -15.69
C GLN A 379 9.54 9.91 -14.34
N ALA A 380 8.95 9.35 -13.27
CA ALA A 380 8.98 9.84 -11.91
C ALA A 380 9.89 8.98 -10.99
N ASP A 381 10.97 8.40 -11.53
CA ASP A 381 11.92 7.52 -10.81
C ASP A 381 11.25 6.30 -10.12
N GLY A 382 10.10 5.87 -10.64
CA GLY A 382 9.27 4.79 -10.10
C GLY A 382 8.25 5.23 -9.05
N TYR A 383 7.99 6.54 -8.91
CA TYR A 383 6.95 7.04 -8.00
C TYR A 383 5.58 7.09 -8.68
N SER A 384 4.64 6.30 -8.15
CA SER A 384 3.20 6.46 -8.33
C SER A 384 2.48 5.89 -7.10
N SER A 385 1.24 6.30 -6.84
CA SER A 385 0.48 5.71 -5.71
C SER A 385 0.28 4.21 -5.86
N SER A 386 0.09 3.71 -7.10
CA SER A 386 -0.08 2.29 -7.37
C SER A 386 1.22 1.48 -7.29
N TYR A 387 2.38 2.10 -7.54
CA TYR A 387 3.69 1.45 -7.36
C TYR A 387 4.12 1.41 -5.90
N THR A 388 3.73 2.41 -5.10
CA THR A 388 4.29 2.62 -3.76
C THR A 388 3.36 2.16 -2.64
N VAL A 389 2.07 2.51 -2.70
CA VAL A 389 1.10 2.27 -1.63
C VAL A 389 -0.24 1.70 -2.13
N PRO A 390 -0.27 0.67 -3.00
CA PRO A 390 -1.50 -0.06 -3.32
C PRO A 390 -2.10 -0.73 -2.06
N PHE A 391 -3.30 -1.29 -2.16
CA PHE A 391 -3.81 -2.18 -1.10
C PHE A 391 -2.86 -3.36 -0.90
N ALA A 392 -2.63 -3.76 0.35
CA ALA A 392 -1.62 -4.76 0.74
C ALA A 392 -0.19 -4.43 0.25
N ALA A 393 0.13 -3.14 0.07
CA ALA A 393 1.50 -2.70 -0.19
C ALA A 393 2.46 -3.20 0.87
N ARG A 394 3.71 -3.47 0.48
CA ARG A 394 4.78 -3.85 1.40
C ARG A 394 6.11 -3.24 0.99
N ALA A 395 6.87 -2.83 1.99
CA ALA A 395 8.28 -2.53 1.85
C ALA A 395 9.10 -3.50 2.72
N TYR A 396 10.20 -4.01 2.17
CA TYR A 396 11.18 -4.81 2.87
C TYR A 396 12.46 -4.02 3.08
N PHE A 397 12.90 -3.94 4.32
CA PHE A 397 14.20 -3.37 4.72
C PHE A 397 15.11 -4.53 5.14
N GLU A 398 16.13 -4.81 4.33
CA GLU A 398 17.02 -5.96 4.50
C GLU A 398 18.40 -5.50 4.99
N LYS A 399 19.02 -6.23 5.92
CA LYS A 399 20.49 -6.26 6.06
C LYS A 399 21.04 -7.55 5.48
N LEU A 400 22.14 -7.44 4.73
CA LEU A 400 22.78 -8.54 4.03
C LEU A 400 24.26 -8.59 4.39
N GLN A 401 24.72 -9.73 4.90
CA GLN A 401 26.14 -10.03 4.93
C GLN A 401 26.55 -10.61 3.57
N CYS A 402 27.48 -9.95 2.89
CA CYS A 402 27.92 -10.33 1.55
C CYS A 402 29.41 -10.63 1.51
N ALA A 403 29.82 -11.62 0.70
CA ALA A 403 31.23 -11.88 0.47
C ALA A 403 31.91 -10.66 -0.18
N GLY A 404 33.11 -10.32 0.29
CA GLY A 404 33.86 -9.15 -0.17
C GLY A 404 33.52 -7.82 0.53
N PHE A 405 32.49 -7.80 1.38
CA PHE A 405 32.16 -6.64 2.21
C PHE A 405 32.42 -6.96 3.69
N HIS A 406 33.15 -6.08 4.38
CA HIS A 406 33.38 -6.20 5.83
C HIS A 406 32.12 -5.84 6.63
N GLU A 407 31.34 -4.89 6.14
CA GLU A 407 30.12 -4.39 6.78
C GLU A 407 28.87 -4.96 6.11
N GLU A 408 27.80 -5.13 6.89
CA GLU A 408 26.48 -5.47 6.36
C GLU A 408 25.99 -4.39 5.38
N GLN A 409 25.36 -4.84 4.30
CA GLN A 409 24.75 -3.98 3.29
C GLN A 409 23.26 -3.84 3.57
N VAL A 410 22.69 -2.67 3.38
CA VAL A 410 21.25 -2.41 3.45
C VAL A 410 20.66 -2.44 2.04
N ARG A 411 19.49 -3.06 1.90
CA ARG A 411 18.68 -3.01 0.67
C ARG A 411 17.23 -2.70 1.03
N VAL A 412 16.57 -1.88 0.21
CA VAL A 412 15.14 -1.59 0.36
C VAL A 412 14.40 -2.04 -0.88
N ILE A 413 13.28 -2.73 -0.69
CA ILE A 413 12.43 -3.26 -1.77
C ILE A 413 11.01 -2.81 -1.50
N VAL A 414 10.37 -2.12 -2.44
CA VAL A 414 8.99 -1.64 -2.33
C VAL A 414 8.16 -2.35 -3.37
N ASN A 415 7.17 -3.13 -2.93
CA ASN A 415 6.30 -3.93 -3.80
C ASN A 415 7.08 -4.74 -4.85
N ASP A 416 8.13 -5.43 -4.38
CA ASP A 416 9.08 -6.22 -5.17
C ASP A 416 10.06 -5.45 -6.06
N ARG A 417 9.91 -4.13 -6.20
CA ARG A 417 10.87 -3.25 -6.86
C ARG A 417 12.03 -2.89 -5.94
N VAL A 418 13.26 -3.18 -6.38
CA VAL A 418 14.46 -2.84 -5.63
C VAL A 418 14.76 -1.35 -5.78
N MET A 419 14.93 -0.67 -4.65
CA MET A 419 15.27 0.74 -4.63
C MET A 419 16.79 0.91 -4.76
N PRO A 420 17.29 1.75 -5.68
CA PRO A 420 18.73 1.89 -5.93
C PRO A 420 19.53 2.57 -4.81
N LEU A 421 18.87 3.05 -3.74
CA LEU A 421 19.47 3.75 -2.59
C LEU A 421 20.51 4.83 -2.97
N LYS A 422 20.16 5.68 -3.95
CA LYS A 422 21.03 6.74 -4.49
C LYS A 422 21.57 7.67 -3.39
N GLN A 423 20.79 7.93 -2.36
CA GLN A 423 21.11 8.84 -1.25
C GLN A 423 22.29 8.41 -0.36
N CYS A 424 22.65 7.12 -0.37
CA CYS A 424 23.80 6.59 0.37
C CYS A 424 24.90 6.00 -0.55
N GLY A 425 24.86 6.34 -1.84
CA GLY A 425 25.81 5.83 -2.83
C GLY A 425 25.59 4.37 -3.19
N GLY A 426 24.32 3.97 -3.38
CA GLY A 426 23.96 2.58 -3.69
C GLY A 426 24.71 1.97 -4.87
N ASP A 427 25.05 0.69 -4.74
CA ASP A 427 25.73 -0.11 -5.74
C ASP A 427 24.79 -0.59 -6.86
N ALA A 428 25.33 -1.34 -7.83
CA ALA A 428 24.57 -1.87 -8.96
C ALA A 428 23.44 -2.86 -8.56
N LEU A 429 23.38 -3.29 -7.30
CA LEU A 429 22.33 -4.15 -6.74
C LEU A 429 21.39 -3.37 -5.80
N GLY A 430 21.49 -2.03 -5.80
CA GLY A 430 20.65 -1.14 -5.01
C GLY A 430 20.94 -1.19 -3.51
N ARG A 431 22.19 -1.44 -3.14
CA ARG A 431 22.60 -1.60 -1.74
C ARG A 431 23.65 -0.58 -1.37
N CYS A 432 23.67 -0.15 -0.10
CA CYS A 432 24.78 0.60 0.45
C CYS A 432 25.17 0.01 1.81
N SER A 433 26.39 0.29 2.28
CA SER A 433 26.82 -0.12 3.62
C SER A 433 25.88 0.42 4.69
N LEU A 434 25.66 -0.32 5.77
CA LEU A 434 24.84 0.11 6.91
C LEU A 434 25.19 1.52 7.39
N THR A 435 26.48 1.82 7.58
CA THR A 435 26.97 3.15 7.99
C THR A 435 26.52 4.24 7.03
N ASN A 436 26.73 4.08 5.72
CA ASN A 436 26.28 5.07 4.73
C ASN A 436 24.75 5.21 4.70
N PHE A 437 24.00 4.11 4.87
CA PHE A 437 22.54 4.17 4.94
C PHE A 437 22.12 5.05 6.13
N ILE A 438 22.61 4.77 7.34
CA ILE A 438 22.28 5.54 8.54
C ILE A 438 22.72 7.01 8.40
N ASN A 439 23.92 7.27 7.89
CA ASN A 439 24.41 8.63 7.67
C ASN A 439 23.57 9.42 6.66
N SER A 440 22.97 8.74 5.67
CA SER A 440 22.07 9.39 4.70
C SER A 440 20.72 9.80 5.30
N LEU A 441 20.34 9.27 6.47
CA LEU A 441 19.10 9.57 7.17
C LEU A 441 19.24 10.80 8.09
N SER A 442 20.09 11.76 7.73
CA SER A 442 20.33 12.96 8.55
C SER A 442 19.04 13.74 8.81
N PHE A 443 18.17 13.85 7.80
CA PHE A 443 16.84 14.47 7.92
C PHE A 443 16.01 13.84 9.05
N ALA A 444 15.91 12.50 9.09
CA ALA A 444 15.17 11.81 10.14
C ALA A 444 15.86 11.95 11.51
N SER A 445 17.18 11.74 11.57
CA SER A 445 17.93 11.81 12.82
C SER A 445 17.93 13.21 13.46
N SER A 446 17.69 14.27 12.68
CA SER A 446 17.56 15.64 13.18
C SER A 446 16.13 16.03 13.55
N GLY A 447 15.15 15.12 13.46
CA GLY A 447 13.73 15.41 13.71
C GLY A 447 12.98 15.98 12.51
N GLY A 448 13.55 15.95 11.30
CA GLY A 448 12.94 16.52 10.10
C GLY A 448 12.60 18.00 10.25
N HIS A 449 11.37 18.36 9.92
CA HIS A 449 10.79 19.68 10.18
C HIS A 449 9.73 19.63 11.28
N TRP A 450 9.91 18.77 12.29
CA TRP A 450 8.93 18.60 13.37
C TRP A 450 8.75 19.86 14.22
N ASP A 451 9.77 20.71 14.30
CA ASP A 451 9.72 22.03 14.94
C ASP A 451 8.64 22.95 14.32
N GLN A 452 8.34 22.77 13.04
CA GLN A 452 7.32 23.54 12.32
C GLN A 452 5.89 23.01 12.56
N CYS A 453 5.71 21.85 13.19
CA CYS A 453 4.39 21.26 13.40
C CYS A 453 3.49 22.08 14.32
N PHE A 454 4.07 22.91 15.19
CA PHE A 454 3.37 23.64 16.25
C PHE A 454 3.73 25.14 16.30
N ALA A 455 4.46 25.62 15.28
CA ALA A 455 4.90 27.00 15.16
C ALA A 455 3.77 27.98 14.79
#